data_AF-A0A918N341-F1
#
_entry.id   AF-A0A918N341-F1
#
_cell.length_a   1.000
_cell.length_b   1.000
_cell.length_c   1.000
_cell.angle_alpha   90.00
_cell.angle_beta   90.00
_cell.angle_gamma   90.00
#
_symmetry.space_group_name_H-M   'P 1'
#
loop_
_entity.id
_entity.type
_entity.pdbx_description
1 polymer ?
#
loop_
_entity_poly.entity_id
_entity_poly.type
_entity_poly.pdbx_seq_one_letter_code
_entity_poly.pdbx_strand_id
1 'polypeptide(L)'
;MKNISLCLFLFLVFSKCFSQKEVIIKESEREFFTEKITEYLKIVPISEYKNTKQLMIINKEGLYEYVKDSSLVSAQIEISLYSAINDSLNPSLIGHLKGFIKEGKREGIWTKEIFNKKKNKFVVVKTFNYLNGVLNGKYQVFDLNGKILSPYLSNPFDVDEEKSYYEIYKNGSGYYYDYYYDTGVLKETGRYLKGKKNSRWIIYDSNGKVVKKESYYNGFLINN
;
A
#
# COMPACT_ATOMS: atom_id res chain seq x y z
N MET A 1 26.78 18.67 54.36
CA MET A 1 27.81 17.77 53.78
C MET A 1 27.06 16.81 52.85
N LYS A 2 27.09 16.95 51.50
CA LYS A 2 28.13 16.48 50.54
C LYS A 2 28.51 15.02 50.84
N ASN A 3 28.33 13.98 50.00
CA ASN A 3 28.54 13.75 48.55
C ASN A 3 27.70 12.51 48.09
N ILE A 4 27.03 12.41 46.92
CA ILE A 4 27.43 12.20 45.50
C ILE A 4 27.81 10.75 45.09
N SER A 5 27.19 10.31 43.97
CA SER A 5 27.56 9.30 42.92
C SER A 5 26.81 7.95 42.96
N LEU A 6 25.88 7.60 42.05
CA LEU A 6 25.91 7.33 40.57
C LEU A 6 26.34 5.88 40.23
N CYS A 7 25.40 5.04 39.76
CA CYS A 7 25.44 4.37 38.44
C CYS A 7 24.24 3.44 38.15
N LEU A 8 23.81 3.51 36.88
CA LEU A 8 22.85 2.69 36.14
C LEU A 8 23.16 1.17 36.16
N PHE A 9 22.13 0.32 36.04
CA PHE A 9 21.96 -0.50 34.83
C PHE A 9 20.50 -0.98 34.65
N LEU A 10 20.04 -0.86 33.40
CA LEU A 10 18.78 -1.36 32.83
C LEU A 10 18.62 -2.87 33.01
N PHE A 11 17.37 -3.34 33.16
CA PHE A 11 16.79 -4.30 32.22
C PHE A 11 15.26 -4.09 32.15
N LEU A 12 14.82 -3.46 31.06
CA LEU A 12 13.44 -3.50 30.61
C LEU A 12 13.22 -4.85 29.93
N VAL A 13 12.36 -5.69 30.49
CA VAL A 13 11.72 -6.78 29.74
C VAL A 13 10.25 -6.43 29.58
N PHE A 14 9.95 -5.54 28.61
CA PHE A 14 8.63 -5.56 28.00
C PHE A 14 8.67 -6.59 26.88
N SER A 15 8.21 -7.80 27.16
CA SER A 15 7.85 -8.78 26.14
C SER A 15 6.59 -8.28 25.41
N LYS A 16 6.74 -7.36 24.46
CA LYS A 16 5.71 -7.17 23.43
C LYS A 16 5.80 -8.37 22.48
N CYS A 17 5.02 -9.40 22.80
CA CYS A 17 4.65 -10.44 21.87
C CYS A 17 3.86 -9.75 20.73
N PHE A 18 4.52 -9.49 19.60
CA PHE A 18 3.86 -9.01 18.39
C PHE A 18 3.06 -10.17 17.80
N SER A 19 1.78 -10.27 18.15
CA SER A 19 0.83 -11.13 17.44
C SER A 19 0.58 -10.53 16.06
N GLN A 20 0.93 -11.28 15.01
CA GLN A 20 0.54 -11.00 13.64
C GLN A 20 -0.98 -11.10 13.53
N LYS A 21 -1.65 -9.98 13.26
CA LYS A 21 -3.09 -9.93 13.03
C LYS A 21 -3.37 -9.89 11.53
N GLU A 22 -4.01 -10.92 11.02
CA GLU A 22 -4.59 -10.92 9.67
C GLU A 22 -5.86 -10.08 9.64
N VAL A 23 -5.97 -9.18 8.65
CA VAL A 23 -7.10 -8.27 8.45
C VAL A 23 -7.58 -8.41 7.01
N ILE A 24 -8.90 -8.44 6.81
CA ILE A 24 -9.50 -8.37 5.48
C ILE A 24 -9.90 -6.91 5.24
N ILE A 25 -9.27 -6.26 4.25
CA ILE A 25 -9.68 -4.92 3.78
C ILE A 25 -10.01 -5.05 2.29
N LYS A 26 -11.26 -4.75 1.93
CA LYS A 26 -11.68 -4.61 0.53
C LYS A 26 -11.26 -3.22 0.04
N GLU A 27 -10.20 -3.14 -0.74
CA GLU A 27 -9.83 -1.91 -1.44
C GLU A 27 -10.56 -1.92 -2.80
N SER A 28 -11.73 -1.27 -2.87
CA SER A 28 -12.37 -0.98 -4.16
C SER A 28 -11.60 0.16 -4.81
N GLU A 29 -11.01 -0.10 -5.97
CA GLU A 29 -10.50 0.97 -6.82
C GLU A 29 -11.61 2.01 -7.03
N ARG A 30 -11.20 3.27 -6.89
CA ARG A 30 -12.08 4.42 -6.74
C ARG A 30 -12.72 4.76 -8.09
N GLU A 31 -13.90 4.24 -8.39
CA GLU A 31 -14.80 4.75 -9.43
C GLU A 31 -16.24 4.93 -8.89
N PHE A 32 -16.69 6.20 -8.94
CA PHE A 32 -18.06 6.72 -9.06
C PHE A 32 -19.18 6.33 -8.05
N PHE A 33 -19.95 7.36 -7.68
CA PHE A 33 -21.00 7.40 -6.68
C PHE A 33 -22.25 6.56 -6.98
N THR A 34 -22.97 6.31 -5.87
CA THR A 34 -24.43 6.18 -5.64
C THR A 34 -25.10 4.80 -5.52
N GLU A 35 -25.86 4.72 -4.41
CA GLU A 35 -26.93 3.80 -4.01
C GLU A 35 -26.60 2.42 -3.37
N LYS A 36 -26.58 2.46 -2.03
CA LYS A 36 -27.33 1.60 -1.11
C LYS A 36 -27.56 0.15 -1.57
N ILE A 37 -26.62 -0.75 -1.24
CA ILE A 37 -26.95 -2.14 -0.88
C ILE A 37 -26.20 -2.54 0.38
N THR A 38 -26.99 -2.71 1.43
CA THR A 38 -26.67 -3.41 2.66
C THR A 38 -26.68 -4.91 2.33
N GLU A 39 -25.54 -5.60 2.40
CA GLU A 39 -25.58 -7.06 2.46
C GLU A 39 -24.41 -7.61 3.27
N TYR A 40 -24.77 -8.09 4.46
CA TYR A 40 -23.93 -8.81 5.39
C TYR A 40 -23.64 -10.20 4.78
N LEU A 41 -22.40 -10.44 4.33
CA LEU A 41 -22.00 -11.80 3.93
C LEU A 41 -21.79 -12.66 5.18
N LYS A 42 -22.73 -13.59 5.40
CA LYS A 42 -22.61 -14.76 6.29
C LYS A 42 -21.37 -15.58 5.91
N ILE A 43 -20.54 -15.92 6.89
CA ILE A 43 -19.46 -16.89 6.74
C ILE A 43 -19.77 -18.10 7.64
N VAL A 44 -19.81 -19.28 7.01
CA VAL A 44 -20.05 -20.61 7.60
C VAL A 44 -18.74 -21.11 8.27
N PRO A 45 -18.80 -21.85 9.40
CA PRO A 45 -17.65 -22.04 10.27
C PRO A 45 -16.76 -23.18 9.80
N ILE A 46 -15.44 -22.94 9.76
CA ILE A 46 -14.42 -23.99 9.70
C ILE A 46 -13.43 -23.72 10.84
N SER A 47 -13.19 -24.80 11.58
CA SER A 47 -12.73 -24.91 12.95
C SER A 47 -11.30 -24.40 13.23
N GLU A 48 -11.17 -23.82 14.42
CA GLU A 48 -9.96 -23.66 15.25
C GLU A 48 -8.77 -22.87 14.69
N TYR A 49 -8.80 -21.54 14.82
CA TYR A 49 -7.57 -20.75 14.95
C TYR A 49 -7.72 -19.63 16.00
N LYS A 50 -6.92 -19.71 17.08
CA LYS A 50 -6.70 -18.64 18.06
C LYS A 50 -5.99 -17.45 17.41
N ASN A 51 -6.70 -16.59 16.69
CA ASN A 51 -6.25 -15.23 16.40
C ASN A 51 -7.46 -14.32 16.26
N THR A 52 -7.52 -13.28 17.09
CA THR A 52 -8.66 -12.37 17.21
C THR A 52 -8.76 -11.50 15.94
N LYS A 53 -9.51 -11.97 14.93
CA LYS A 53 -9.85 -11.15 13.75
C LYS A 53 -10.65 -9.92 14.22
N GLN A 54 -9.99 -8.78 14.28
CA GLN A 54 -10.61 -7.50 14.61
C GLN A 54 -10.92 -6.76 13.32
N LEU A 55 -12.18 -6.40 13.13
CA LEU A 55 -12.61 -5.60 11.97
C LEU A 55 -12.09 -4.18 12.12
N MET A 56 -11.55 -3.63 11.04
CA MET A 56 -11.04 -2.26 10.97
C MET A 56 -11.64 -1.54 9.77
N ILE A 57 -11.80 -0.23 9.89
CA ILE A 57 -12.24 0.66 8.82
C ILE A 57 -11.27 1.83 8.69
N ILE A 58 -11.35 2.54 7.56
CA ILE A 58 -10.72 3.84 7.39
C ILE A 58 -11.81 4.89 7.59
N ASN A 59 -11.65 5.76 8.58
CA ASN A 59 -12.62 6.81 8.88
C ASN A 59 -12.52 7.99 7.89
N LYS A 60 -13.37 9.01 8.07
CA LYS A 60 -13.45 10.18 7.17
C LYS A 60 -12.15 11.01 7.15
N GLU A 61 -11.34 10.93 8.20
CA GLU A 61 -10.01 11.55 8.29
C GLU A 61 -8.91 10.72 7.63
N GLY A 62 -9.22 9.52 7.12
CA GLY A 62 -8.25 8.61 6.52
C GLY A 62 -7.46 7.78 7.54
N LEU A 63 -7.92 7.72 8.79
CA LEU A 63 -7.28 6.96 9.86
C LEU A 63 -7.89 5.56 10.00
N TYR A 64 -7.05 4.58 10.30
CA TYR A 64 -7.47 3.21 10.58
C TYR A 64 -7.96 3.11 12.03
N GLU A 65 -9.19 2.65 12.22
CA GLU A 65 -9.80 2.42 13.53
C GLU A 65 -10.44 1.04 13.61
N TYR A 66 -10.56 0.50 14.82
CA TYR A 66 -11.28 -0.74 15.07
C TYR A 66 -12.78 -0.49 15.07
N VAL A 67 -13.54 -1.32 14.36
CA VAL A 67 -15.01 -1.20 14.28
C VAL A 67 -15.68 -1.39 15.66
N LYS A 68 -15.04 -2.16 16.54
CA LYS A 68 -15.60 -2.51 17.85
C LYS A 68 -15.82 -1.28 18.75
N ASP A 69 -14.88 -0.34 18.72
CA ASP A 69 -14.79 0.74 19.70
C ASP A 69 -14.25 2.06 19.12
N SER A 70 -14.06 2.15 17.81
CA SER A 70 -13.46 3.29 17.09
C SER A 70 -12.08 3.71 17.59
N SER A 71 -11.38 2.85 18.34
CA SER A 71 -10.01 3.16 18.77
C SER A 71 -9.04 3.07 17.59
N LEU A 72 -8.06 3.97 17.57
CA LEU A 72 -7.07 4.04 16.50
C LEU A 72 -6.14 2.82 16.53
N VAL A 73 -5.93 2.24 15.35
CA VAL A 73 -5.12 1.04 15.19
C VAL A 73 -3.65 1.38 15.41
N SER A 74 -2.98 0.61 16.29
CA SER A 74 -1.52 0.64 16.47
C SER A 74 -0.98 -0.78 16.48
N ALA A 75 -0.74 -1.34 15.30
CA ALA A 75 -0.44 -2.76 15.13
C ALA A 75 0.29 -3.07 13.81
N GLN A 76 0.97 -4.21 13.78
CA GLN A 76 1.41 -4.82 12.53
C GLN A 76 0.18 -5.43 11.83
N ILE A 77 0.00 -5.09 10.57
CA ILE A 77 -1.17 -5.44 9.77
C ILE A 77 -0.73 -6.23 8.55
N GLU A 78 -1.53 -7.25 8.22
CA GLU A 78 -1.48 -7.98 6.98
C GLU A 78 -2.87 -8.01 6.35
N ILE A 79 -2.97 -7.53 5.12
CA ILE A 79 -4.20 -7.44 4.34
C ILE A 79 -4.15 -8.44 3.21
N SER A 80 -5.06 -9.40 3.19
CA SER A 80 -5.17 -10.34 2.07
C SER A 80 -5.81 -9.68 0.84
N LEU A 81 -5.17 -9.84 -0.32
CA LEU A 81 -5.60 -9.29 -1.60
C LEU A 81 -6.19 -10.41 -2.45
N TYR A 82 -7.41 -10.23 -2.95
CA TYR A 82 -8.09 -11.22 -3.77
C TYR A 82 -8.40 -10.67 -5.17
N SER A 83 -8.31 -11.51 -6.18
CA SER A 83 -8.77 -11.21 -7.54
C SER A 83 -10.20 -11.71 -7.72
N ALA A 84 -11.07 -10.85 -8.20
CA ALA A 84 -12.46 -11.17 -8.57
C ALA A 84 -12.60 -11.56 -10.05
N ILE A 85 -11.50 -11.81 -10.76
CA ILE A 85 -11.53 -12.11 -12.19
C ILE A 85 -12.23 -13.48 -12.39
N ASN A 86 -13.42 -13.44 -12.98
CA ASN A 86 -14.26 -14.54 -13.48
C ASN A 86 -15.09 -15.37 -12.47
N ASP A 87 -14.95 -15.17 -11.15
CA ASP A 87 -15.83 -15.80 -10.18
C ASP A 87 -16.01 -14.91 -8.94
N SER A 88 -17.14 -14.20 -8.88
CA SER A 88 -17.49 -13.35 -7.75
C SER A 88 -17.82 -14.15 -6.49
N LEU A 89 -18.12 -15.45 -6.62
CA LEU A 89 -18.46 -16.33 -5.51
C LEU A 89 -17.21 -16.89 -4.85
N ASN A 90 -16.12 -17.10 -5.61
CA ASN A 90 -14.84 -17.63 -5.10
C ASN A 90 -13.62 -16.81 -5.57
N PRO A 91 -13.41 -15.62 -5.00
CA PRO A 91 -12.27 -14.80 -5.38
C PRO A 91 -10.96 -15.47 -4.98
N SER A 92 -9.97 -15.49 -5.89
CA SER A 92 -8.69 -16.15 -5.65
C SER A 92 -7.74 -15.24 -4.87
N LEU A 93 -7.10 -15.77 -3.80
CA LEU A 93 -6.03 -15.05 -3.11
C LEU A 93 -4.89 -14.80 -4.08
N ILE A 94 -4.56 -13.53 -4.31
CA ILE A 94 -3.49 -13.12 -5.23
C ILE A 94 -2.28 -12.54 -4.50
N GLY A 95 -2.40 -12.17 -3.23
CA GLY A 95 -1.33 -11.47 -2.55
C GLY A 95 -1.67 -10.96 -1.16
N HIS A 96 -0.73 -10.19 -0.61
CA HIS A 96 -0.86 -9.56 0.69
C HIS A 96 -0.32 -8.13 0.63
N LEU A 97 -0.88 -7.23 1.43
CA LEU A 97 -0.32 -5.92 1.74
C LEU A 97 0.02 -5.89 3.24
N LYS A 98 1.29 -5.70 3.57
CA LYS A 98 1.79 -5.83 4.95
C LYS A 98 2.47 -4.55 5.39
N GLY A 99 2.38 -4.22 6.67
CA GLY A 99 3.11 -3.09 7.25
C GLY A 99 2.64 -2.74 8.66
N PHE A 100 3.13 -1.63 9.18
CA PHE A 100 2.75 -1.15 10.52
C PHE A 100 1.80 0.04 10.42
N ILE A 101 0.76 0.03 11.26
CA ILE A 101 -0.08 1.19 11.52
C ILE A 101 0.27 1.70 12.92
N LYS A 102 0.48 3.01 13.04
CA LYS A 102 0.70 3.73 14.29
C LYS A 102 -0.37 4.81 14.42
N GLU A 103 -1.18 4.76 15.48
CA GLU A 103 -2.23 5.75 15.75
C GLU A 103 -3.12 6.00 14.52
N GLY A 104 -3.56 4.92 13.89
CA GLY A 104 -4.41 4.94 12.71
C GLY A 104 -3.71 5.39 11.42
N LYS A 105 -2.39 5.57 11.40
CA LYS A 105 -1.64 6.00 10.21
C LYS A 105 -0.64 4.93 9.78
N ARG A 106 -0.49 4.72 8.47
CA ARG A 106 0.59 3.87 7.94
C ARG A 106 1.94 4.44 8.33
N GLU A 107 2.84 3.59 8.80
CA GLU A 107 4.16 3.99 9.28
C GLU A 107 5.23 2.98 8.82
N GLY A 108 6.41 3.49 8.48
CA GLY A 108 7.55 2.70 8.05
C GLY A 108 7.33 2.01 6.70
N ILE A 109 8.04 0.90 6.51
CA ILE A 109 8.00 0.15 5.25
C ILE A 109 6.75 -0.73 5.20
N TRP A 110 5.98 -0.54 4.13
CA TRP A 110 4.90 -1.41 3.71
C TRP A 110 5.32 -2.22 2.48
N THR A 111 4.84 -3.45 2.37
CA THR A 111 5.15 -4.35 1.25
C THR A 111 3.88 -4.86 0.60
N LYS A 112 3.86 -4.87 -0.75
CA LYS A 112 2.88 -5.63 -1.51
C LYS A 112 3.53 -6.90 -2.02
N GLU A 113 2.94 -8.03 -1.67
CA GLU A 113 3.34 -9.35 -2.13
C GLU A 113 2.26 -9.91 -3.07
N ILE A 114 2.68 -10.66 -4.09
CA ILE A 114 1.76 -11.42 -4.93
C ILE A 114 2.21 -12.87 -5.08
N PHE A 115 1.25 -13.77 -5.30
CA PHE A 115 1.52 -15.19 -5.46
C PHE A 115 2.16 -15.46 -6.82
N ASN A 116 3.42 -15.91 -6.81
CA ASN A 116 4.12 -16.36 -8.01
C ASN A 116 3.87 -17.85 -8.20
N LYS A 117 3.00 -18.20 -9.17
CA LYS A 117 2.65 -19.58 -9.50
C LYS A 117 3.87 -20.44 -9.88
N LYS A 118 4.83 -19.89 -10.63
CA LYS A 118 6.03 -20.62 -11.08
C LYS A 118 6.95 -20.99 -9.91
N LYS A 119 7.03 -20.12 -8.89
CA LYS A 119 7.86 -20.34 -7.69
C LYS A 119 7.08 -20.95 -6.52
N ASN A 120 5.77 -21.12 -6.67
CA ASN A 120 4.84 -21.57 -5.63
C ASN A 120 5.01 -20.83 -4.30
N LYS A 121 5.18 -19.49 -4.35
CA LYS A 121 5.36 -18.64 -3.16
C LYS A 121 4.94 -17.20 -3.40
N PHE A 122 4.68 -16.47 -2.33
CA PHE A 122 4.54 -15.02 -2.39
C PHE A 122 5.89 -14.34 -2.65
N VAL A 123 5.88 -13.33 -3.50
CA VAL A 123 7.05 -12.49 -3.81
C VAL A 123 6.69 -11.02 -3.65
N VAL A 124 7.60 -10.24 -3.08
CA VAL A 124 7.44 -8.79 -2.95
C VAL A 124 7.53 -8.15 -4.34
N VAL A 125 6.51 -7.37 -4.69
CA VAL A 125 6.45 -6.61 -5.93
C VAL A 125 6.40 -5.11 -5.72
N LYS A 126 6.10 -4.64 -4.50
CA LYS A 126 6.24 -3.23 -4.14
C LYS A 126 6.72 -3.03 -2.71
N THR A 127 7.47 -1.96 -2.50
CA THR A 127 7.75 -1.38 -1.19
C THR A 127 7.32 0.08 -1.15
N PHE A 128 6.79 0.51 -0.01
CA PHE A 128 6.34 1.88 0.22
C PHE A 128 6.87 2.34 1.57
N ASN A 129 7.54 3.49 1.63
CA ASN A 129 7.92 4.08 2.90
C ASN A 129 6.92 5.17 3.32
N TYR A 130 6.36 5.03 4.52
CA TYR A 130 5.42 5.97 5.10
C TYR A 130 6.00 6.63 6.35
N LEU A 131 5.70 7.93 6.50
CA LEU A 131 5.91 8.68 7.72
C LEU A 131 4.60 9.40 8.06
N ASN A 132 4.02 9.08 9.21
CA ASN A 132 2.76 9.64 9.69
C ASN A 132 1.63 9.55 8.65
N GLY A 133 1.49 8.40 8.00
CA GLY A 133 0.43 8.11 7.03
C GLY A 133 0.69 8.64 5.62
N VAL A 134 1.81 9.33 5.39
CA VAL A 134 2.15 9.95 4.11
C VAL A 134 3.37 9.27 3.50
N LEU A 135 3.36 9.02 2.19
CA LEU A 135 4.53 8.47 1.49
C LEU A 135 5.74 9.40 1.67
N ASN A 136 6.81 8.89 2.26
CA ASN A 136 8.02 9.63 2.54
C ASN A 136 9.22 8.68 2.60
N GLY A 137 10.11 8.78 1.62
CA GLY A 137 11.20 7.83 1.40
C GLY A 137 10.96 6.97 0.16
N LYS A 138 11.65 5.83 0.11
CA LYS A 138 11.69 4.98 -1.07
C LYS A 138 10.33 4.36 -1.43
N TYR A 139 10.01 4.36 -2.72
CA TYR A 139 8.95 3.61 -3.35
C TYR A 139 9.55 2.78 -4.48
N GLN A 140 9.45 1.47 -4.40
CA GLN A 140 10.12 0.59 -5.36
C GLN A 140 9.15 -0.45 -5.88
N VAL A 141 9.28 -0.77 -7.17
CA VAL A 141 8.53 -1.83 -7.83
C VAL A 141 9.51 -2.91 -8.25
N PHE A 142 9.12 -4.17 -8.10
CA PHE A 142 9.95 -5.33 -8.42
C PHE A 142 9.22 -6.23 -9.41
N ASP A 143 9.99 -6.89 -10.27
CA ASP A 143 9.47 -7.99 -11.07
C ASP A 143 9.21 -9.24 -10.20
N LEU A 144 8.65 -10.28 -10.80
CA LEU A 144 8.42 -11.57 -10.14
C LEU A 144 9.70 -12.30 -9.68
N ASN A 145 10.87 -11.79 -10.04
CA ASN A 145 12.19 -12.27 -9.65
C ASN A 145 12.86 -11.45 -8.56
N GLY A 146 12.27 -10.34 -8.13
CA GLY A 146 12.85 -9.43 -7.15
C GLY A 146 13.85 -8.44 -7.76
N LYS A 147 13.93 -8.34 -9.09
CA LYS A 147 14.69 -7.28 -9.75
C LYS A 147 13.88 -5.98 -9.68
N ILE A 148 14.53 -4.88 -9.32
CA ILE A 148 13.90 -3.55 -9.31
C ILE A 148 13.52 -3.15 -10.75
N LEU A 149 12.25 -2.81 -10.93
CA LEU A 149 11.69 -2.17 -12.11
C LEU A 149 11.78 -0.65 -11.88
N SER A 150 13.00 -0.12 -12.04
CA SER A 150 13.26 1.31 -12.00
C SER A 150 12.74 1.92 -13.31
N PRO A 151 12.29 3.20 -13.34
CA PRO A 151 11.98 3.86 -14.61
C PRO A 151 13.21 3.81 -15.53
N TYR A 152 13.13 2.91 -16.52
CA TYR A 152 14.03 2.87 -17.65
C TYR A 152 13.66 4.07 -18.53
N LEU A 153 14.56 5.06 -18.52
CA LEU A 153 14.71 6.09 -19.56
C LEU A 153 13.61 7.16 -19.55
N SER A 154 14.05 8.41 -19.36
CA SER A 154 13.36 9.67 -19.67
C SER A 154 11.88 9.75 -19.23
N ASN A 155 11.61 10.56 -18.22
CA ASN A 155 10.27 11.06 -17.91
C ASN A 155 9.61 11.44 -19.24
N PRO A 156 8.50 10.79 -19.65
CA PRO A 156 7.81 11.17 -20.88
C PRO A 156 7.29 12.61 -20.84
N PHE A 157 7.35 13.25 -19.67
CA PHE A 157 6.95 14.63 -19.46
C PHE A 157 8.10 15.65 -19.43
N ASP A 158 9.35 15.23 -19.19
CA ASP A 158 10.51 16.13 -19.06
C ASP A 158 11.75 15.48 -19.69
N VAL A 159 12.00 15.79 -20.97
CA VAL A 159 13.10 15.21 -21.76
C VAL A 159 14.45 15.88 -21.46
N ASP A 160 14.43 17.09 -20.89
CA ASP A 160 15.60 17.98 -20.81
C ASP A 160 16.18 18.16 -19.39
N GLU A 161 15.64 17.47 -18.39
CA GLU A 161 16.17 17.55 -17.02
C GLU A 161 16.96 16.28 -16.67
N GLU A 162 18.27 16.44 -16.53
CA GLU A 162 19.21 15.52 -15.89
C GLU A 162 18.91 15.42 -14.38
N LYS A 163 17.66 15.12 -14.02
CA LYS A 163 17.24 14.90 -12.66
C LYS A 163 17.31 13.42 -12.40
N SER A 164 18.17 13.07 -11.47
CA SER A 164 18.15 11.75 -10.85
C SER A 164 16.71 11.40 -10.46
N TYR A 165 16.19 10.37 -11.14
CA TYR A 165 14.85 9.82 -10.99
C TYR A 165 14.75 9.13 -9.64
N TYR A 166 14.78 9.91 -8.57
CA TYR A 166 14.73 9.34 -7.25
C TYR A 166 13.32 8.81 -7.03
N GLU A 167 13.25 7.50 -6.90
CA GLU A 167 12.23 6.66 -6.26
C GLU A 167 11.88 7.12 -4.83
N ILE A 168 11.98 8.42 -4.51
CA ILE A 168 11.90 8.97 -3.16
C ILE A 168 10.76 9.98 -3.11
N TYR A 169 9.73 9.64 -2.34
CA TYR A 169 8.67 10.54 -1.99
C TYR A 169 9.15 11.48 -0.87
N LYS A 170 8.74 12.74 -0.92
CA LYS A 170 8.91 13.71 0.17
C LYS A 170 7.56 14.28 0.55
N ASN A 171 7.09 14.01 1.77
CA ASN A 171 5.80 14.46 2.27
C ASN A 171 4.66 14.23 1.26
N GLY A 172 4.61 13.03 0.68
CA GLY A 172 3.56 12.58 -0.24
C GLY A 172 3.71 13.12 -1.65
N SER A 173 4.82 13.79 -1.95
CA SER A 173 5.10 14.33 -3.29
C SER A 173 6.22 13.53 -3.93
N GLY A 174 6.03 13.10 -5.18
CA GLY A 174 6.97 12.26 -5.89
C GLY A 174 6.43 11.80 -7.24
N TYR A 175 7.30 11.22 -8.05
CA TYR A 175 6.90 10.55 -9.28
C TYR A 175 6.43 9.13 -8.98
N TYR A 176 5.39 8.71 -9.69
CA TYR A 176 4.81 7.38 -9.59
C TYR A 176 5.07 6.62 -10.88
N TYR A 177 5.49 5.36 -10.73
CA TYR A 177 5.64 4.42 -11.82
C TYR A 177 5.17 3.05 -11.33
N ASP A 178 4.25 2.44 -12.06
CA ASP A 178 3.84 1.06 -11.85
C ASP A 178 4.08 0.23 -13.11
N TYR A 179 4.24 -1.07 -12.94
CA TYR A 179 4.64 -1.98 -14.00
C TYR A 179 3.83 -3.26 -13.96
N TYR A 180 3.67 -3.89 -15.12
CA TYR A 180 3.27 -5.29 -15.20
C TYR A 180 4.44 -6.14 -14.68
N TYR A 181 4.34 -6.67 -13.46
CA TYR A 181 5.48 -7.29 -12.76
C TYR A 181 6.07 -8.52 -13.46
N ASP A 182 5.30 -9.16 -14.33
CA ASP A 182 5.68 -10.33 -15.11
C ASP A 182 6.49 -9.98 -16.36
N THR A 183 6.15 -8.87 -17.03
CA THR A 183 6.83 -8.41 -18.26
C THR A 183 7.81 -7.27 -18.03
N GLY A 184 7.66 -6.52 -16.94
CA GLY A 184 8.38 -5.27 -16.68
C GLY A 184 7.89 -4.09 -17.51
N VAL A 185 6.83 -4.24 -18.30
CA VAL A 185 6.26 -3.16 -19.11
C VAL A 185 5.64 -2.08 -18.21
N LEU A 186 5.89 -0.81 -18.52
CA LEU A 186 5.31 0.32 -17.78
C LEU A 186 3.79 0.25 -17.89
N LYS A 187 3.09 0.27 -16.76
CA LYS A 187 1.64 0.17 -16.64
C LYS A 187 1.00 1.53 -16.42
N GLU A 188 1.58 2.34 -15.55
CA GLU A 188 1.04 3.65 -15.19
C GLU A 188 2.18 4.58 -14.76
N THR A 189 2.11 5.84 -15.15
CA THR A 189 2.97 6.89 -14.60
C THR A 189 2.24 8.19 -14.37
N GLY A 190 2.72 8.96 -13.41
CA GLY A 190 2.25 10.31 -13.13
C GLY A 190 2.97 10.93 -11.93
N ARG A 191 2.39 11.99 -11.39
CA ARG A 191 2.94 12.70 -10.23
C ARG A 191 1.94 12.77 -9.09
N TYR A 192 2.42 12.51 -7.88
CA TYR A 192 1.70 12.86 -6.66
C TYR A 192 2.22 14.20 -6.13
N LEU A 193 1.30 15.00 -5.62
CA LEU A 193 1.59 16.20 -4.84
C LEU A 193 0.80 16.12 -3.53
N LYS A 194 1.50 16.17 -2.39
CA LYS A 194 0.91 16.06 -1.04
C LYS A 194 -0.06 14.87 -0.90
N GLY A 195 0.32 13.71 -1.46
CA GLY A 195 -0.44 12.47 -1.39
C GLY A 195 -1.58 12.33 -2.40
N LYS A 196 -1.76 13.27 -3.33
CA LYS A 196 -2.86 13.27 -4.30
C LYS A 196 -2.36 13.29 -5.74
N LYS A 197 -3.04 12.58 -6.65
CA LYS A 197 -2.74 12.64 -8.10
C LYS A 197 -2.74 14.09 -8.57
N ASN A 198 -1.74 14.46 -9.35
CA ASN A 198 -1.57 15.80 -9.88
C ASN A 198 -0.92 15.76 -11.26
N SER A 199 -1.19 16.77 -12.09
CA SER A 199 -0.65 16.93 -13.44
C SER A 199 -1.06 15.78 -14.36
N ARG A 200 -0.26 15.49 -15.40
CA ARG A 200 -0.54 14.45 -16.37
C ARG A 200 -0.30 13.05 -15.80
N TRP A 201 -1.18 12.13 -16.15
CA TRP A 201 -1.12 10.70 -15.86
C TRP A 201 -1.28 9.93 -17.18
N ILE A 202 -0.49 8.89 -17.37
CA ILE A 202 -0.56 8.02 -18.55
C ILE A 202 -0.71 6.58 -18.08
N ILE A 203 -1.65 5.87 -18.69
CA ILE A 203 -1.93 4.45 -18.46
C ILE A 203 -1.62 3.69 -19.76
N TYR A 204 -0.95 2.56 -19.62
CA TYR A 204 -0.51 1.71 -20.70
C TYR A 204 -1.09 0.29 -20.57
N ASP A 205 -1.33 -0.38 -21.69
CA ASP A 205 -1.66 -1.80 -21.71
C ASP A 205 -0.41 -2.68 -21.47
N SER A 206 -0.61 -4.00 -21.41
CA SER A 206 0.47 -4.97 -21.21
C SER A 206 1.49 -5.01 -22.36
N ASN A 207 1.18 -4.40 -23.51
CA ASN A 207 2.09 -4.28 -24.65
C ASN A 207 2.82 -2.93 -24.67
N GLY A 208 2.56 -2.05 -23.68
CA GLY A 208 3.15 -0.72 -23.58
C GLY A 208 2.49 0.34 -24.46
N LYS A 209 1.31 0.05 -25.03
CA LYS A 209 0.55 1.05 -25.78
C LYS A 209 -0.24 1.93 -24.82
N VAL A 210 -0.24 3.24 -25.07
CA VAL A 210 -1.04 4.19 -24.29
C VAL A 210 -2.53 3.87 -24.46
N VAL A 211 -3.20 3.60 -23.34
CA VAL A 211 -4.64 3.36 -23.25
C VAL A 211 -5.38 4.62 -22.81
N LYS A 212 -4.78 5.40 -21.89
CA LYS A 212 -5.42 6.59 -21.31
C LYS A 212 -4.39 7.68 -21.04
N LYS A 213 -4.79 8.93 -21.26
CA LYS A 213 -4.08 10.13 -20.78
C LYS A 213 -5.07 10.97 -20.00
N GLU A 214 -4.70 11.35 -18.80
CA GLU A 214 -5.56 12.10 -17.88
C GLU A 214 -4.78 13.27 -17.27
N SER A 215 -5.50 14.31 -16.87
CA SER A 215 -4.94 15.44 -16.13
C SER A 215 -5.62 15.52 -14.78
N TYR A 216 -4.86 15.71 -13.71
CA TYR A 216 -5.40 15.82 -12.36
C TYR A 216 -4.96 17.12 -11.68
N TYR A 217 -5.83 17.69 -10.86
CA TYR A 217 -5.46 18.74 -9.92
C TYR A 217 -6.01 18.41 -8.54
N ASN A 218 -5.10 18.33 -7.56
CA ASN A 218 -5.44 18.03 -6.17
C ASN A 218 -6.28 16.73 -6.02
N GLY A 219 -6.00 15.73 -6.84
CA GLY A 219 -6.70 14.44 -6.84
C GLY A 219 -7.98 14.39 -7.68
N PHE A 220 -8.42 15.50 -8.26
CA PHE A 220 -9.61 15.55 -9.12
C PHE A 220 -9.22 15.49 -10.59
N LEU A 221 -9.90 14.66 -11.36
CA LEU A 221 -9.74 14.60 -12.81
C LEU A 221 -10.19 15.93 -13.42
N ILE A 222 -9.35 16.51 -14.26
CA ILE A 222 -9.66 17.67 -15.08
C ILE A 222 -9.94 17.14 -16.48
N ASN A 223 -11.18 17.29 -16.92
CA ASN A 223 -11.53 17.08 -18.31
C ASN A 223 -11.13 18.34 -19.08
N ASN A 224 -10.28 18.17 -20.08
CA ASN A 224 -9.97 19.21 -21.06
C ASN A 224 -10.92 19.12 -22.24
#